data_AF-A0A538MH45-F1
#
_entry.id   AF-A0A538MH45-F1
#
_cell.length_a   1.000
_cell.length_b   1.000
_cell.length_c   1.000
_cell.angle_alpha   90.00
_cell.angle_beta   90.00
_cell.angle_gamma   90.00
#
_symmetry.space_group_name_H-M   'P 1'
#
loop_
_entity.id
_entity.type
_entity.pdbx_description
1 polymer ?
#
loop_
_entity_poly.entity_id
_entity_poly.type
_entity_poly.pdbx_seq_one_letter_code
_entity_poly.pdbx_strand_id
1 'polypeptide(L)'
;MEAFPDLGSLSDDDLKQLIDDLTKEELEVSYRRRILHGKIDLLRAELQARLRETGGKSVLDDVDVDKLAAILAGKAAPPADE
;
A
#
# COMPACT_ATOMS: atom_id res chain seq x y z
N MET A 1 -13.64 -6.69 -20.50
CA MET A 1 -12.36 -7.26 -20.93
C MET A 1 -12.27 -6.95 -22.40
N GLU A 2 -11.42 -6.02 -22.82
CA GLU A 2 -11.29 -5.71 -24.26
C GLU A 2 -10.86 -6.97 -24.99
N ALA A 3 -11.59 -7.32 -26.04
CA ALA A 3 -11.21 -8.41 -26.91
C ALA A 3 -9.89 -8.02 -27.59
N PHE A 4 -8.92 -8.93 -27.59
CA PHE A 4 -7.71 -8.73 -28.37
C PHE A 4 -8.09 -8.43 -29.82
N PRO A 5 -7.48 -7.42 -30.46
CA PRO A 5 -7.75 -7.13 -31.86
C PRO A 5 -7.45 -8.36 -32.72
N ASP A 6 -8.20 -8.54 -33.81
CA ASP A 6 -7.92 -9.60 -34.77
C ASP A 6 -6.61 -9.28 -35.51
N LEU A 7 -5.51 -9.81 -34.98
CA LEU A 7 -4.15 -9.55 -35.45
C LEU A 7 -3.95 -9.97 -36.92
N GLY A 8 -4.73 -10.95 -37.42
CA GLY A 8 -4.64 -11.41 -38.80
C GLY A 8 -5.18 -10.41 -39.83
N SER A 9 -5.91 -9.39 -39.37
CA SER A 9 -6.48 -8.33 -40.21
C SER A 9 -5.61 -7.07 -40.30
N LEU A 10 -4.55 -6.97 -39.48
CA LEU A 10 -3.67 -5.81 -39.41
C LEU A 10 -2.52 -5.92 -40.42
N SER A 11 -2.11 -4.79 -40.98
CA SER A 11 -0.88 -4.73 -41.78
C SER A 11 0.36 -4.81 -40.88
N ASP A 12 1.52 -5.11 -41.46
CA ASP A 12 2.79 -5.12 -40.72
C ASP A 12 3.10 -3.77 -40.05
N ASP A 13 2.71 -2.65 -40.67
CA ASP A 13 2.94 -1.33 -40.11
C ASP A 13 1.96 -1.03 -38.97
N ASP A 14 0.69 -1.45 -39.08
CA ASP A 14 -0.27 -1.37 -37.98
C ASP A 14 0.17 -2.22 -36.78
N LEU A 15 0.73 -3.41 -37.04
CA LEU A 15 1.27 -4.29 -36.00
C LEU A 15 2.47 -3.65 -35.27
N LYS A 16 3.40 -3.04 -36.00
CA LYS A 16 4.53 -2.31 -35.38
C LYS A 16 4.03 -1.16 -34.51
N GLN A 17 3.08 -0.37 -35.02
CA GLN A 17 2.51 0.74 -34.27
C GLN A 17 1.81 0.26 -32.99
N LEU A 18 1.03 -0.82 -33.09
CA LEU A 18 0.35 -1.42 -31.94
C LEU A 18 1.35 -1.93 -30.89
N ILE A 19 2.44 -2.58 -31.31
CA ILE A 19 3.51 -3.02 -30.41
C ILE A 19 4.15 -1.82 -29.71
N ASP A 20 4.48 -0.76 -30.45
CA ASP A 20 5.11 0.43 -29.89
C ASP A 20 4.21 1.10 -28.85
N ASP A 21 2.91 1.18 -29.11
CA ASP A 21 1.97 1.81 -28.19
C ASP A 21 1.72 0.97 -26.93
N LEU A 22 1.54 -0.34 -27.08
CA LEU A 22 1.43 -1.25 -25.92
C LEU A 22 2.71 -1.29 -25.10
N THR A 23 3.89 -1.19 -25.73
CA THR A 23 5.18 -1.13 -25.04
C THR A 23 5.31 0.15 -24.21
N LYS A 24 4.87 1.29 -24.75
CA LYS A 24 4.84 2.56 -23.99
C LYS A 24 3.89 2.47 -22.80
N GLU A 25 2.69 1.93 -23.00
CA GLU A 25 1.71 1.76 -21.93
C GLU A 25 2.23 0.83 -20.83
N GLU A 26 2.84 -0.30 -21.20
CA GLU A 26 3.49 -1.21 -20.26
C GLU A 26 4.56 -0.48 -19.44
N LEU A 27 5.41 0.31 -20.11
CA LEU A 27 6.48 1.04 -19.45
C LEU A 27 5.94 2.02 -18.40
N GLU A 28 4.85 2.73 -18.71
CA GLU A 28 4.17 3.63 -17.78
C GLU A 28 3.60 2.88 -16.57
N VAL A 29 2.90 1.76 -16.82
CA VAL A 29 2.34 0.92 -15.75
C VAL A 29 3.46 0.38 -14.86
N SER A 30 4.53 -0.14 -15.46
CA SER A 30 5.71 -0.64 -14.75
C SER A 30 6.42 0.45 -13.96
N TYR A 31 6.49 1.68 -14.46
CA TYR A 31 7.01 2.82 -13.71
C TYR A 31 6.17 3.13 -12.48
N ARG A 32 4.84 3.26 -12.63
CA ARG A 32 3.92 3.51 -11.50
C ARG A 32 4.00 2.39 -10.47
N ARG A 33 4.07 1.13 -10.91
CA ARG A 33 4.26 -0.05 -10.03
C ARG A 33 5.53 0.08 -9.20
N ARG A 34 6.67 0.41 -9.81
CA ARG A 34 7.95 0.56 -9.09
C ARG A 34 7.90 1.66 -8.03
N ILE A 35 7.30 2.81 -8.33
CA ILE A 35 7.16 3.92 -7.37
C ILE A 35 6.30 3.49 -6.18
N LEU A 36 5.17 2.83 -6.43
CA LEU A 36 4.28 2.35 -5.36
C LEU A 36 4.98 1.30 -4.48
N HIS A 37 5.64 0.32 -5.09
CA HIS A 37 6.38 -0.70 -4.34
C HIS A 37 7.50 -0.09 -3.51
N GLY A 38 8.25 0.88 -4.05
CA GLY A 38 9.28 1.58 -3.28
C GLY A 38 8.73 2.30 -2.04
N LYS A 39 7.56 2.94 -2.16
CA LYS A 39 6.88 3.56 -1.01
C LYS A 39 6.42 2.52 0.02
N ILE A 40 5.84 1.42 -0.45
CA ILE A 40 5.40 0.32 0.43
C ILE A 40 6.59 -0.29 1.18
N ASP A 41 7.70 -0.51 0.49
CA ASP A 41 8.88 -1.13 1.08
C ASP A 41 9.55 -0.20 2.10
N LEU A 42 9.59 1.12 1.83
CA LEU A 42 10.03 2.12 2.81
C LEU A 42 9.17 2.08 4.08
N LEU A 43 7.84 2.09 3.94
CA LEU A 43 6.92 2.04 5.08
C LEU A 43 7.03 0.71 5.86
N ARG A 44 7.22 -0.41 5.16
CA ARG A 44 7.45 -1.72 5.79
C ARG A 44 8.76 -1.75 6.57
N ALA A 45 9.83 -1.16 6.03
CA ALA A 45 11.12 -1.07 6.71
C ALA A 45 11.01 -0.22 7.98
N GLU A 46 10.35 0.93 7.90
CA GLU A 46 10.11 1.80 9.05
C GLU A 46 9.26 1.10 10.13
N LEU A 47 8.17 0.43 9.74
CA LEU A 47 7.35 -0.34 10.68
C LEU A 47 8.17 -1.42 11.40
N GLN A 48 9.00 -2.16 10.65
CA GLN A 48 9.87 -3.18 11.25
C GLN A 48 10.92 -2.57 12.18
N ALA A 49 11.49 -1.41 11.84
CA ALA A 49 12.45 -0.70 12.69
C ALA A 49 11.79 -0.32 14.03
N ARG A 50 10.61 0.30 13.98
CA ARG A 50 9.84 0.68 15.19
C ARG A 50 9.48 -0.54 16.05
N LEU A 51 9.00 -1.62 15.43
CA LEU A 51 8.68 -2.85 16.16
C LEU A 51 9.91 -3.45 16.85
N ARG A 52 11.10 -3.32 16.26
CA ARG A 52 12.34 -3.78 16.92
C ARG A 52 12.70 -2.90 18.11
N GLU A 53 12.55 -1.59 17.99
CA GLU A 53 12.80 -0.64 19.08
C GLU A 53 11.84 -0.85 20.25
N THR A 54 10.58 -1.20 19.99
CA THR A 54 9.57 -1.50 21.02
C THR A 54 9.61 -2.94 21.53
N GLY A 55 10.59 -3.75 21.12
CA GLY A 55 10.72 -5.16 21.55
C GLY A 55 9.58 -6.06 21.06
N GLY A 56 8.95 -5.72 19.93
CA GLY A 56 7.85 -6.45 19.33
C GLY A 56 6.46 -6.02 19.80
N LYS A 57 6.36 -5.03 20.70
CA LYS A 57 5.09 -4.46 21.14
C LYS A 57 4.59 -3.43 20.13
N SER A 58 3.40 -3.62 19.59
CA SER A 58 2.68 -2.60 18.85
C SER A 58 2.38 -1.40 19.77
N VAL A 59 2.30 -0.19 19.23
CA VAL A 59 1.79 0.99 19.98
C VAL A 59 0.37 0.73 20.53
N LEU A 60 -0.35 -0.22 19.93
CA LEU A 60 -1.67 -0.67 20.38
C LEU A 60 -1.62 -1.71 21.52
N ASP A 61 -0.49 -2.36 21.77
CA ASP A 61 -0.38 -3.38 22.83
C ASP A 61 -0.34 -2.74 24.23
N ASP A 62 0.10 -1.49 24.33
CA ASP A 62 0.06 -0.70 25.56
C ASP A 62 -1.30 0.02 25.76
N VAL A 63 -2.25 -0.11 24.82
CA VAL A 63 -3.58 0.51 24.94
C VAL A 63 -4.53 -0.45 25.64
N ASP A 64 -4.80 -0.18 26.92
CA ASP A 64 -5.84 -0.86 27.70
C ASP A 64 -7.24 -0.44 27.20
N VAL A 65 -7.80 -1.26 26.31
CA VAL A 65 -9.11 -1.04 25.69
C VAL A 65 -10.24 -1.03 26.73
N ASP A 66 -10.13 -1.82 27.79
CA ASP A 66 -11.12 -1.90 28.86
C ASP A 66 -11.13 -0.61 29.69
N LYS A 67 -9.95 -0.05 29.98
CA LYS A 67 -9.81 1.25 30.65
C LYS A 67 -10.34 2.39 29.78
N LEU A 68 -10.10 2.36 28.47
CA LEU A 68 -10.65 3.32 27.52
C LEU A 68 -12.19 3.25 27.46
N ALA A 69 -12.74 2.04 27.41
CA ALA A 69 -14.18 1.83 27.45
C ALA A 69 -14.81 2.34 28.76
N ALA A 70 -14.13 2.19 29.91
CA ALA A 70 -14.58 2.70 31.19
C ALA A 70 -14.57 4.24 31.27
N ILE A 71 -13.55 4.90 30.72
CA ILE A 71 -13.47 6.37 30.63
C ILE A 71 -14.58 6.90 29.71
N LEU A 72 -14.76 6.30 28.52
CA LEU A 72 -15.79 6.70 27.55
C LEU A 72 -17.22 6.45 28.05
N ALA A 73 -17.43 5.40 28.86
CA ALA A 73 -18.70 5.12 29.51
C ALA A 73 -18.99 6.03 30.72
N GLY A 74 -18.10 6.98 31.03
CA GLY A 74 -18.24 7.89 32.18
C GLY A 74 -18.14 7.19 33.55
N LYS A 75 -17.62 5.96 33.59
CA LYS A 75 -17.52 5.13 34.80
C LYS A 75 -16.19 5.28 35.53
N ALA A 76 -15.22 6.00 34.96
CA ALA A 76 -13.93 6.28 35.58
C ALA A 76 -13.48 7.72 35.26
N ALA A 77 -13.02 8.44 36.28
CA ALA A 77 -12.36 9.74 36.09
C ALA A 77 -10.97 9.53 35.46
N PRO A 78 -10.46 10.48 34.65
CA PRO A 78 -9.08 10.42 34.16
C PRO A 78 -8.13 10.32 35.35
N PRO A 79 -7.02 9.54 35.25
CA PRO A 79 -6.01 9.54 36.29
C PRO A 79 -5.48 10.97 36.46
N ALA A 80 -5.32 11.40 37.71
CA ALA A 80 -4.59 12.63 38.00
C ALA A 80 -3.11 12.40 37.67
N ASP A 81 -2.53 13.29 36.88
CA ASP A 81 -1.10 13.27 36.58
C ASP A 81 -0.31 13.57 37.88
N GLU A 82 0.51 12.60 38.32
CA GLU A 82 1.63 12.81 39.28
C GLU A 82 2.94 12.95 38.52
#